data_AF-A0A7K7UR25-F1
#
_entry.id   AF-A0A7K7UR25-F1
#
_cell.length_a   1.000
_cell.length_b   1.000
_cell.length_c   1.000
_cell.angle_alpha   90.00
_cell.angle_beta   90.00
_cell.angle_gamma   90.00
#
_symmetry.space_group_name_H-M   'P 1'
#
loop_
_entity.id
_entity.type
_entity.pdbx_description
1 polymer ?
#
loop_
_entity_poly.entity_id
_entity_poly.type
_entity_poly.pdbx_seq_one_letter_code
_entity_poly.pdbx_strand_id
1 'polypeptide(L)'
;DIPMSVGIIDPRANPTQLNTVEFLWDPSKRTSVFIQVHCISTEFTMRKHGGEKGVPFRVQIDTFKENENGEYTEHLHSASCQIKVFKPKGADRKQKTDREKMEKRTPHEKEKYQPSYETTILTEVG
;
A
#
# COMPACT_ATOMS: atom_id res chain seq x y z
N ASP A 1 1.88 12.72 0.87
CA ASP A 1 1.93 13.89 1.77
C ASP A 1 3.40 14.20 2.06
N ILE A 2 3.93 15.20 1.37
CA ILE A 2 5.37 15.52 1.39
C ILE A 2 5.82 15.99 2.78
N PRO A 3 5.10 16.91 3.47
CA PRO A 3 5.44 17.33 4.83
C PRO A 3 5.62 16.21 5.87
N MET A 4 4.92 15.09 5.71
CA MET A 4 5.04 13.93 6.62
C MET A 4 6.12 12.93 6.20
N SER A 5 6.73 13.12 5.02
CA SER A 5 7.76 12.25 4.49
C SER A 5 9.15 12.73 4.93
N VAL A 6 10.10 11.80 5.06
CA VAL A 6 11.47 12.07 5.54
C VAL A 6 12.45 11.44 4.56
N GLY A 7 13.49 12.18 4.19
CA GLY A 7 14.58 11.65 3.36
C GLY A 7 14.23 11.40 1.88
N ILE A 8 13.07 11.90 1.42
CA ILE A 8 12.72 11.92 -0.01
C ILE A 8 13.32 13.15 -0.69
N ILE A 9 13.73 13.01 -1.93
CA ILE A 9 14.36 14.04 -2.77
C ILE A 9 13.58 14.10 -4.09
N ASP A 10 13.37 15.31 -4.61
CA ASP A 10 12.70 15.55 -5.89
C ASP A 10 11.42 14.70 -6.12
N PRO A 11 10.38 14.83 -5.26
CA PRO A 11 9.14 14.10 -5.48
C PRO A 11 8.41 14.62 -6.72
N ARG A 12 8.11 13.72 -7.66
CA ARG A 12 7.45 14.00 -8.93
C ARG A 12 6.14 13.23 -9.03
N ALA A 13 5.09 13.90 -9.48
CA ALA A 13 3.81 13.30 -9.80
C ALA A 13 3.35 13.85 -11.15
N ASN A 14 3.12 12.99 -12.13
CA ASN A 14 2.60 13.38 -13.42
C ASN A 14 1.07 13.58 -13.31
N PRO A 15 0.52 14.76 -13.64
CA PRO A 15 -0.92 15.01 -13.59
C PRO A 15 -1.77 14.05 -14.44
N THR A 16 -1.19 13.41 -15.45
CA THR A 16 -1.88 12.41 -16.29
C THR A 16 -1.73 10.97 -15.77
N GLN A 17 -0.88 10.73 -14.76
CA GLN A 17 -0.67 9.43 -14.11
C GLN A 17 -1.03 9.54 -12.62
N LEU A 18 -2.34 9.62 -12.35
CA LEU A 18 -2.90 9.90 -11.01
C LEU A 18 -2.57 8.84 -9.95
N ASN A 19 -2.05 7.67 -10.35
CA ASN A 19 -1.76 6.52 -9.50
C ASN A 19 -0.27 6.25 -9.31
N THR A 20 0.61 7.13 -9.81
CA THR A 20 2.06 6.97 -9.73
C THR A 20 2.71 8.22 -9.15
N VAL A 21 3.66 8.01 -8.24
CA VAL A 21 4.56 9.05 -7.72
C VAL A 21 5.98 8.51 -7.75
N GLU A 22 6.93 9.38 -8.04
CA GLU A 22 8.35 9.07 -8.09
C GLU A 22 9.11 9.98 -7.14
N PHE A 23 10.20 9.50 -6.57
CA PHE A 23 11.10 10.30 -5.76
C PHE A 23 12.47 9.61 -5.71
N LEU A 24 13.50 10.39 -5.43
CA LEU A 24 14.84 9.91 -5.16
C LEU A 24 15.06 9.79 -3.65
N TRP A 25 16.00 8.95 -3.25
CA TRP A 25 16.39 8.80 -1.85
C TRP A 25 17.84 8.33 -1.74
N ASP A 26 18.46 8.62 -0.60
CA ASP A 26 19.81 8.17 -0.29
C ASP A 26 19.73 6.83 0.48
N PRO A 27 20.23 5.72 -0.08
CA PRO A 27 20.13 4.40 0.55
C PRO A 27 20.93 4.30 1.86
N SER A 28 21.85 5.22 2.13
CA SER A 28 22.60 5.28 3.39
C SER A 28 21.85 6.00 4.51
N LYS A 29 20.70 6.62 4.22
CA LYS A 29 19.91 7.40 5.16
C LYS A 29 18.55 6.78 5.42
N ARG A 30 17.95 7.16 6.55
CA ARG A 30 16.56 6.79 6.86
C ARG A 30 15.63 7.55 5.93
N THR A 31 14.78 6.81 5.22
CA THR A 31 13.74 7.36 4.35
C THR A 31 12.38 6.77 4.72
N SER A 32 11.35 7.62 4.73
CA SER A 32 9.96 7.20 4.92
C SER A 32 9.04 8.07 4.08
N VAL A 33 8.09 7.45 3.39
CA VAL A 33 7.12 8.16 2.52
C VAL A 33 5.73 8.03 3.11
N PHE A 34 5.02 9.15 3.19
CA PHE A 34 3.60 9.16 3.53
C PHE A 34 2.74 9.26 2.27
N ILE A 35 1.93 8.23 2.00
CA ILE A 35 1.04 8.19 0.82
C ILE A 35 -0.42 8.37 1.24
N GLN A 36 -1.18 9.12 0.43
CA GLN A 36 -2.63 9.25 0.57
C GLN A 36 -3.30 8.63 -0.65
N VAL A 37 -4.28 7.76 -0.42
CA VAL A 37 -5.05 7.11 -1.49
C VAL A 37 -6.42 7.77 -1.56
N HIS A 38 -6.69 8.45 -2.68
CA HIS A 38 -7.88 9.29 -2.85
C HIS A 38 -9.05 8.57 -3.54
N CYS A 39 -9.14 7.25 -3.39
CA CYS A 39 -10.24 6.45 -3.91
C CYS A 39 -10.54 5.31 -2.94
N ILE A 40 -11.77 4.80 -2.98
CA ILE A 40 -12.28 3.82 -2.03
C ILE A 40 -12.58 2.53 -2.78
N SER A 41 -12.25 1.39 -2.19
CA SER A 41 -12.36 0.09 -2.86
C SER A 41 -13.77 -0.25 -3.38
N THR A 42 -14.82 0.35 -2.82
CA THR A 42 -16.22 0.15 -3.26
C THR A 42 -16.63 1.07 -4.40
N GLU A 43 -15.82 2.07 -4.79
CA GLU A 43 -16.13 2.94 -5.94
C GLU A 43 -15.98 2.21 -7.28
N PHE A 44 -15.27 1.09 -7.27
CA PHE A 44 -14.98 0.25 -8.44
C PHE A 44 -15.77 -1.06 -8.45
N THR A 45 -16.85 -1.16 -7.67
CA THR A 45 -17.76 -2.31 -7.71
C THR A 45 -19.00 -2.01 -8.55
N MET A 46 -19.59 -3.04 -9.14
CA MET A 46 -20.74 -2.88 -10.04
C MET A 46 -21.99 -2.34 -9.32
N ARG A 47 -22.14 -2.54 -8.00
CA ARG A 47 -23.33 -2.14 -7.25
C ARG A 47 -22.97 -1.11 -6.19
N LYS A 48 -23.68 0.03 -6.19
CA LYS A 48 -23.45 1.13 -5.24
C LYS A 48 -24.11 0.90 -3.86
N HIS A 49 -24.63 -0.30 -3.58
CA HIS A 49 -25.29 -0.58 -2.31
C HIS A 49 -24.28 -0.91 -1.21
N GLY A 50 -24.59 -0.50 0.03
CA GLY A 50 -23.76 -0.80 1.19
C GLY A 50 -23.63 -2.30 1.40
N GLY A 51 -22.41 -2.77 1.72
CA GLY A 51 -22.12 -4.17 2.04
C GLY A 51 -21.40 -4.97 0.94
N GLU A 52 -21.21 -4.41 -0.25
CA GLU A 52 -20.46 -5.09 -1.31
C GLU A 52 -18.95 -5.17 -0.98
N LYS A 53 -18.32 -6.28 -1.37
CA LYS A 53 -16.88 -6.49 -1.19
C LYS A 53 -16.13 -5.57 -2.16
N GLY A 54 -15.55 -4.50 -1.65
CA GLY A 54 -14.69 -3.60 -2.43
C GLY A 54 -13.54 -4.35 -3.13
N VAL A 55 -13.16 -3.84 -4.31
CA VAL A 55 -12.05 -4.33 -5.13
C VAL A 55 -10.73 -4.12 -4.35
N PRO A 56 -9.88 -5.13 -4.20
CA PRO A 56 -8.56 -4.95 -3.59
C PRO A 56 -7.68 -4.12 -4.54
N PHE A 57 -6.95 -3.16 -3.99
CA PHE A 57 -5.92 -2.44 -4.73
C PHE A 57 -4.55 -3.03 -4.40
N ARG A 58 -3.57 -2.69 -5.23
CA ARG A 58 -2.16 -3.04 -5.00
C ARG A 58 -1.36 -1.76 -4.89
N VAL A 59 -0.60 -1.63 -3.82
CA VAL A 59 0.53 -0.69 -3.78
C VAL A 59 1.72 -1.46 -4.29
N GLN A 60 2.37 -0.94 -5.34
CA GLN A 60 3.60 -1.48 -5.89
C GLN A 60 4.68 -0.41 -5.76
N ILE A 61 5.87 -0.85 -5.38
CA ILE A 61 7.07 -0.02 -5.27
C ILE A 61 8.11 -0.65 -6.18
N ASP A 62 8.53 0.11 -7.18
CA ASP A 62 9.59 -0.26 -8.11
C ASP A 62 10.79 0.64 -7.84
N THR A 63 11.94 0.03 -7.61
CA THR A 63 13.20 0.72 -7.34
C THR A 63 14.08 0.66 -8.58
N PHE A 64 14.62 1.80 -8.99
CA PHE A 64 15.51 1.93 -10.14
C PHE A 64 16.84 2.54 -9.71
N LYS A 65 17.93 2.18 -10.39
CA LYS A 65 19.24 2.84 -10.28
C LYS A 65 19.47 3.78 -11.45
N GLU A 66 20.31 4.76 -11.19
CA GLU A 66 20.86 5.65 -12.21
C GLU A 66 21.75 4.85 -13.17
N ASN A 67 21.54 5.03 -14.47
CA ASN A 67 22.38 4.47 -15.53
C ASN A 67 23.56 5.42 -15.83
N GLU A 68 24.43 5.01 -16.76
CA GLU A 68 25.62 5.81 -17.15
C GLU A 68 25.27 7.20 -17.74
N ASN A 69 24.04 7.39 -18.22
CA ASN A 69 23.55 8.64 -18.79
C ASN A 69 22.86 9.56 -17.75
N GLY A 70 22.82 9.16 -16.48
CA GLY A 70 22.14 9.90 -15.43
C GLY A 70 20.63 9.68 -15.36
N GLU A 71 20.11 8.64 -16.03
CA GLU A 71 18.68 8.34 -16.07
C GLU A 71 18.33 7.16 -15.16
N TYR A 72 17.20 7.24 -14.46
CA TYR A 72 16.73 6.22 -13.53
C TYR A 72 15.89 5.14 -14.23
N THR A 73 16.46 4.48 -15.24
CA THR A 73 15.74 3.49 -16.08
C THR A 73 16.11 2.05 -15.79
N GLU A 74 17.21 1.79 -15.08
CA GLU A 74 17.63 0.42 -14.78
C GLU A 74 16.90 -0.08 -13.54
N HIS A 75 15.99 -1.04 -13.73
CA HIS A 75 15.19 -1.64 -12.67
C HIS A 75 16.05 -2.53 -11.76
N LEU A 76 15.84 -2.41 -10.45
CA LEU A 76 16.54 -3.21 -9.43
C LEU A 76 15.61 -4.18 -8.71
N HIS A 77 14.43 -3.71 -8.31
CA HIS A 77 13.58 -4.44 -7.37
C HIS A 77 12.13 -3.98 -7.46
N SER A 78 11.20 -4.92 -7.29
CA SER A 78 9.77 -4.68 -7.19
C SER A 78 9.22 -5.34 -5.94
N ALA A 79 8.43 -4.60 -5.17
CA ALA A 79 7.68 -5.14 -4.04
C ALA A 79 6.25 -4.63 -4.03
N SER A 80 5.34 -5.40 -3.47
CA SER A 80 3.94 -4.97 -3.39
C SER A 80 3.20 -5.48 -2.17
N CYS A 81 2.07 -4.84 -1.89
CA CYS A 81 1.07 -5.35 -0.96
C CYS A 81 -0.33 -5.08 -1.48
N GLN A 82 -1.28 -5.91 -1.04
CA GLN A 82 -2.70 -5.64 -1.27
C GLN A 82 -3.22 -4.70 -0.19
N ILE A 83 -3.94 -3.67 -0.61
CA ILE A 83 -4.64 -2.76 0.29
C ILE A 83 -6.14 -2.76 0.00
N LYS A 84 -6.92 -2.37 1.00
CA LYS A 84 -8.34 -2.05 0.84
C LYS A 84 -8.59 -0.70 1.47
N VAL A 85 -9.16 0.21 0.69
CA VAL A 85 -9.41 1.58 1.14
C VAL A 85 -10.88 1.69 1.53
N PHE A 86 -11.11 2.27 2.70
CA PHE A 86 -12.43 2.41 3.31
C PHE A 86 -12.80 3.89 3.45
N LYS A 87 -14.10 4.18 3.55
CA LYS A 87 -14.57 5.47 4.08
C LYS A 87 -13.99 5.71 5.49
N PRO A 88 -13.93 6.96 5.99
CA PRO A 88 -13.40 7.28 7.31
C PRO A 88 -13.97 6.36 8.41
N LYS A 89 -13.12 5.92 9.35
CA LYS A 89 -13.40 4.94 10.41
C LYS A 89 -13.77 3.52 9.93
N GLY A 90 -13.93 3.30 8.62
CA GLY A 90 -14.31 2.02 8.06
C GLY A 90 -13.22 0.96 8.22
N ALA A 91 -11.94 1.37 8.10
CA ALA A 91 -10.79 0.50 8.34
C ALA A 91 -10.73 0.06 9.81
N ASP A 92 -10.82 1.00 10.77
CA ASP A 92 -10.80 0.70 12.20
C ASP A 92 -11.94 -0.26 12.61
N ARG A 93 -13.15 0.01 12.13
CA ARG A 93 -14.31 -0.86 12.38
C ARG A 93 -14.07 -2.25 11.80
N LYS A 94 -13.54 -2.34 10.58
CA LYS A 94 -13.25 -3.63 9.94
C LYS A 94 -12.17 -4.40 10.70
N GLN A 95 -11.08 -3.75 11.10
CA GLN A 95 -10.01 -4.35 11.90
C GLN A 95 -10.55 -4.88 13.24
N LYS A 96 -11.35 -4.07 13.95
CA LYS A 96 -12.00 -4.49 15.20
C LYS A 96 -12.87 -5.74 15.00
N THR A 97 -13.78 -5.71 14.02
CA THR A 97 -14.66 -6.85 13.73
C THR A 97 -13.90 -8.10 13.31
N ASP A 98 -12.83 -7.95 12.51
CA ASP A 98 -12.02 -9.09 12.08
C ASP A 98 -11.21 -9.69 13.24
N ARG A 99 -10.67 -8.85 14.13
CA ARG A 99 -10.00 -9.29 15.35
C ARG A 99 -10.95 -10.07 16.28
N GLU A 100 -12.12 -9.52 16.59
CA GLU A 100 -13.13 -10.19 17.42
C GLU A 100 -13.58 -11.53 16.81
N LYS A 101 -13.69 -11.60 15.48
CA LYS A 101 -14.00 -12.85 14.77
C LYS A 101 -12.87 -13.86 14.89
N MET A 102 -11.62 -13.41 14.75
CA MET A 102 -10.46 -14.29 14.89
C MET A 102 -10.32 -14.82 16.31
N GLU A 103 -10.54 -14.01 17.34
CA GLU A 103 -10.45 -14.43 18.74
C GLU A 103 -11.39 -15.59 19.08
N LYS A 104 -12.61 -15.56 18.52
CA LYS A 104 -13.64 -16.60 18.71
C LYS A 104 -13.38 -17.92 17.98
N ARG A 105 -12.41 -17.97 17.06
CA ARG A 105 -12.05 -19.19 16.34
C ARG A 105 -11.22 -20.15 17.20
N THR A 106 -11.36 -21.44 16.94
CA THR A 106 -10.49 -22.47 17.53
C THR A 106 -9.04 -22.32 17.05
N PRO A 107 -8.05 -22.83 17.79
CA PRO A 107 -6.65 -22.81 17.36
C PRO A 107 -6.44 -23.37 15.94
N HIS A 108 -7.04 -24.53 15.65
CA HIS A 108 -6.95 -25.16 14.33
C HIS A 108 -7.58 -24.33 13.20
N GLU A 109 -8.63 -23.57 13.49
CA GLU A 109 -9.20 -22.65 12.50
C GLU A 109 -8.35 -21.40 12.30
N LYS A 110 -7.66 -20.91 13.34
CA LYS A 110 -6.77 -19.75 13.26
C LYS A 110 -5.58 -20.01 12.33
N GLU A 111 -5.04 -21.23 12.34
CA GLU A 111 -3.95 -21.68 11.45
C GLU A 111 -4.27 -21.54 9.95
N LYS A 112 -5.55 -21.47 9.58
CA LYS A 112 -6.00 -21.32 8.18
C LYS A 112 -5.91 -19.87 7.68
N TYR A 113 -5.56 -18.91 8.53
CA TYR A 113 -5.52 -17.48 8.21
C TYR A 113 -4.11 -16.91 8.35
N GLN A 114 -3.82 -15.89 7.55
CA GLN A 114 -2.58 -15.12 7.72
C GLN A 114 -2.59 -14.40 9.08
N PRO A 115 -1.48 -14.43 9.83
CA PRO A 115 -1.37 -13.68 11.08
C PRO A 115 -1.48 -12.17 10.86
N SER A 116 -1.99 -11.45 11.88
CA SER A 116 -1.98 -10.00 11.91
C SER A 116 -0.64 -9.49 12.42
N TYR A 117 -0.12 -8.43 11.79
CA TYR A 117 1.10 -7.72 12.20
C TYR A 117 0.81 -6.23 12.34
N GLU A 118 1.64 -5.52 13.11
CA GLU A 118 1.56 -4.05 13.24
C GLU A 118 1.95 -3.35 11.93
N THR A 119 2.92 -3.93 11.23
CA THR A 119 3.41 -3.43 9.94
C THR A 119 3.22 -4.50 8.88
N THR A 120 2.97 -4.05 7.65
CA THR A 120 2.94 -4.93 6.48
C THR A 120 4.34 -4.95 5.86
N ILE A 121 4.94 -6.14 5.78
CA ILE A 121 6.14 -6.35 4.96
C ILE A 121 5.69 -6.57 3.53
N LEU A 122 6.26 -5.80 2.60
CA LEU A 122 5.94 -5.94 1.19
C LEU A 122 6.47 -7.28 0.68
N THR A 123 5.72 -7.91 -0.20
CA THR A 123 6.13 -9.15 -0.85
C THR A 123 6.93 -8.81 -2.10
N GLU A 124 8.11 -9.41 -2.26
CA GLU A 124 8.89 -9.31 -3.49
C GLU A 124 8.09 -9.84 -4.69
N VAL A 125 8.16 -9.13 -5.81
CA VAL A 125 7.56 -9.56 -7.07
C VAL A 125 8.68 -10.20 -7.89
N GLY A 126 8.73 -11.54 -7.87
CA GLY A 126 9.64 -12.36 -8.69
C GLY A 126 9.06 -12.74 -10.04
#